data_AF-A0A656GJA0-F1
#
_entry.id   AF-A0A656GJA0-F1
#
_cell.length_a   1.000
_cell.length_b   1.000
_cell.length_c   1.000
_cell.angle_alpha   90.00
_cell.angle_beta   90.00
_cell.angle_gamma   90.00
#
_symmetry.space_group_name_H-M   'P 1'
#
loop_
_entity.id
_entity.type
_entity.pdbx_description
1 polymer ?
#
loop_
_entity_poly.entity_id
_entity_poly.type
_entity_poly.pdbx_seq_one_letter_code
_entity_poly.pdbx_strand_id
1 'polypeptide(L)'
;MNPEHAQKLARRFVELPLEKRRLFLDGMRKENMDFSLFPIPSCAGLAERDGLSYAQQRMWFLWQLDPHSAAYNLPMSVCLNGPLELPLLERAFSALVERHESLRTTLRSGRRPGVSTCCVADTRQHPPDRPEPAASRTALGECAAGDGRTVGA
;
A
#
# COMPACT_ATOMS: atom_id res chain seq x y z
N MET A 1 18.96 2.98 -17.19
CA MET A 1 17.66 2.91 -17.90
C MET A 1 17.01 4.28 -17.87
N ASN A 2 16.51 4.78 -19.00
CA ASN A 2 15.81 6.08 -19.02
C ASN A 2 14.49 5.95 -18.21
N PRO A 3 14.23 6.83 -17.22
CA PRO A 3 13.01 6.77 -16.40
C PRO A 3 11.71 6.78 -17.22
N GLU A 4 11.68 7.45 -18.37
CA GLU A 4 10.51 7.44 -19.25
C GLU A 4 10.24 6.07 -19.87
N HIS A 5 11.29 5.32 -20.21
CA HIS A 5 11.16 3.98 -20.77
C HIS A 5 10.61 3.00 -19.73
N ALA A 6 11.04 3.13 -18.47
CA ALA A 6 10.54 2.35 -17.35
C ALA A 6 9.03 2.57 -17.12
N GLN A 7 8.57 3.83 -17.17
CA GLN A 7 7.15 4.17 -17.07
C GLN A 7 6.32 3.58 -18.23
N LYS A 8 6.80 3.69 -19.47
CA LYS A 8 6.10 3.16 -20.64
C LYS A 8 5.92 1.64 -20.56
N LEU A 9 6.97 0.92 -20.16
CA LEU A 9 6.92 -0.52 -19.98
C LEU A 9 5.98 -0.92 -18.82
N ALA A 10 6.05 -0.23 -17.68
CA ALA A 10 5.18 -0.47 -16.54
C ALA A 10 3.69 -0.28 -16.90
N ARG A 11 3.35 0.78 -17.66
CA ARG A 11 1.99 1.02 -18.13
C ARG A 11 1.50 -0.07 -19.07
N ARG A 12 2.31 -0.46 -20.05
CA ARG A 12 1.97 -1.58 -20.96
C ARG A 12 1.73 -2.89 -20.21
N PHE A 13 2.49 -3.15 -19.13
CA PHE A 13 2.29 -4.34 -18.31
C PHE A 13 0.88 -4.41 -17.69
N VAL A 14 0.35 -3.28 -17.23
CA VAL A 14 -1.01 -3.21 -16.67
C VAL A 14 -2.07 -3.45 -17.75
N GLU A 15 -1.86 -2.93 -18.96
CA GLU A 15 -2.78 -3.08 -20.10
C GLU A 15 -2.74 -4.49 -20.74
N LEU A 16 -1.69 -5.28 -20.46
CA LEU A 16 -1.56 -6.65 -20.97
C LEU A 16 -2.59 -7.60 -20.32
N PRO A 17 -3.24 -8.49 -21.12
CA PRO A 17 -4.07 -9.57 -20.61
C PRO A 17 -3.31 -10.44 -19.59
N LEU A 18 -4.01 -10.94 -18.57
CA LEU A 18 -3.42 -11.71 -17.46
C LEU A 18 -2.51 -12.85 -17.93
N GLU A 19 -2.94 -13.58 -18.95
CA GLU A 19 -2.18 -14.70 -19.55
C GLU A 19 -0.81 -14.27 -20.11
N LYS A 20 -0.73 -13.05 -20.66
CA LYS A 20 0.49 -12.52 -21.27
C LYS A 20 1.43 -11.86 -20.27
N ARG A 21 0.95 -11.50 -19.08
CA ARG A 21 1.79 -10.90 -18.03
C ARG A 21 2.90 -11.84 -17.58
N ARG A 22 2.64 -13.15 -17.49
CA ARG A 22 3.66 -14.13 -17.11
C ARG A 22 4.81 -14.20 -18.11
N LEU A 23 4.49 -14.25 -19.41
CA LEU A 23 5.49 -14.26 -20.48
C LEU A 23 6.34 -12.98 -20.48
N PHE A 24 5.72 -11.84 -20.17
CA PHE A 24 6.43 -10.57 -20.02
C PHE A 24 7.42 -10.59 -18.85
N LEU A 25 7.01 -11.08 -17.68
CA LEU A 25 7.90 -11.23 -16.52
C LEU A 25 9.04 -12.21 -16.81
N ASP A 26 8.76 -13.34 -17.46
CA ASP A 26 9.77 -14.31 -17.88
C ASP A 26 10.78 -13.71 -18.88
N GLY A 27 10.30 -12.87 -19.80
CA GLY A 27 11.15 -12.13 -20.74
C GLY A 27 12.10 -11.15 -20.04
N MET A 28 11.59 -10.36 -19.09
CA MET A 28 12.43 -9.43 -18.32
C MET A 28 13.50 -10.13 -17.49
N ARG A 29 13.19 -11.29 -16.88
CA ARG A 29 14.22 -12.07 -16.18
C ARG A 29 15.35 -12.51 -17.12
N LYS A 30 15.03 -12.88 -18.36
CA LYS A 30 16.05 -13.27 -19.36
C LYS A 30 16.94 -12.09 -19.77
N GLU A 31 16.40 -10.88 -19.78
CA GLU A 31 17.15 -9.64 -20.02
C GLU A 31 17.86 -9.11 -18.77
N ASN A 32 17.87 -9.88 -17.67
CA ASN A 32 18.48 -9.53 -16.39
C ASN A 32 17.90 -8.22 -15.79
N MET A 33 16.61 -7.98 -16.05
CA MET A 33 15.85 -6.82 -15.58
C MET A 33 14.96 -7.21 -14.40
N ASP A 34 15.01 -6.40 -13.33
CA ASP A 34 14.12 -6.54 -12.19
C ASP A 34 12.92 -5.59 -12.29
N PHE A 35 11.72 -6.17 -12.33
CA PHE A 35 10.46 -5.41 -12.39
C PHE A 35 10.16 -4.67 -11.08
N SER A 36 10.76 -5.07 -9.95
CA SER A 36 10.57 -4.39 -8.65
C SER A 36 11.07 -2.95 -8.67
N LEU A 37 12.05 -2.68 -9.54
CA LEU A 37 12.67 -1.36 -9.74
C LEU A 37 11.84 -0.44 -10.63
N PHE A 38 10.80 -0.96 -11.27
CA PHE A 38 9.96 -0.16 -12.16
C PHE A 38 9.07 0.79 -11.34
N PRO A 39 8.76 1.97 -11.92
CA PRO A 39 7.79 2.87 -11.32
C PRO A 39 6.41 2.22 -11.31
N ILE A 40 5.66 2.45 -10.23
CA ILE A 40 4.26 2.03 -10.15
C ILE A 40 3.46 2.96 -11.06
N PRO A 41 2.83 2.44 -12.14
CA PRO A 41 2.08 3.28 -13.04
C PRO A 41 0.80 3.75 -12.35
N SER A 42 0.41 5.00 -12.59
CA SER A 42 -0.90 5.49 -12.17
C SER A 42 -2.00 4.79 -12.95
N CYS A 43 -3.03 4.32 -12.24
CA CYS A 43 -4.25 3.78 -12.84
C CYS A 43 -5.29 4.88 -13.11
N ALA A 44 -4.98 6.15 -12.83
CA ALA A 44 -5.84 7.28 -13.13
C ALA A 44 -6.14 7.34 -14.64
N GLY A 45 -7.42 7.38 -15.01
CA GLY A 45 -7.88 7.31 -16.40
C GLY A 45 -8.18 5.90 -16.93
N LEU A 46 -7.76 4.83 -16.23
CA LEU A 46 -8.36 3.49 -16.37
C LEU A 46 -9.64 3.35 -15.53
N ALA A 47 -9.88 4.31 -14.64
CA ALA A 47 -10.95 4.35 -13.64
C ALA A 47 -12.38 4.32 -14.19
N GLU A 48 -12.59 4.58 -15.49
CA GLU A 48 -13.91 4.40 -16.11
C GLU A 48 -14.24 2.92 -16.39
N ARG A 49 -13.25 2.01 -16.32
CA ARG A 49 -13.42 0.63 -16.79
C ARG A 49 -13.66 -0.43 -15.74
N ASP A 50 -13.18 -0.30 -14.50
CA ASP A 50 -13.32 -1.38 -13.54
C ASP A 50 -13.81 -0.86 -12.19
N GLY A 51 -15.02 -1.31 -11.81
CA GLY A 51 -15.53 -1.17 -10.45
C GLY A 51 -14.59 -1.83 -9.43
N LEU A 52 -14.88 -1.65 -8.14
CA LEU A 52 -14.16 -2.34 -7.07
C LEU A 52 -13.99 -3.83 -7.38
N SER A 53 -12.80 -4.37 -7.16
CA SER A 53 -12.59 -5.83 -7.19
C SER A 53 -13.54 -6.50 -6.19
N TYR A 54 -13.91 -7.76 -6.42
CA TYR A 54 -14.78 -8.51 -5.50
C TYR A 54 -14.30 -8.49 -4.05
N ALA A 55 -12.98 -8.58 -3.83
CA ALA A 55 -12.40 -8.49 -2.50
C ALA A 55 -12.60 -7.09 -1.87
N GLN A 56 -12.40 -6.02 -2.65
CA GLN A 56 -12.67 -4.64 -2.20
C GLN A 56 -14.15 -4.40 -1.92
N GLN A 57 -15.07 -4.91 -2.75
CA GLN A 57 -16.52 -4.82 -2.52
C GLN A 57 -16.93 -5.51 -1.23
N ARG A 58 -16.44 -6.74 -1.01
CA ARG A 58 -16.70 -7.49 0.22
C ARG A 58 -16.19 -6.75 1.45
N MET A 59 -14.96 -6.23 1.38
CA MET A 59 -14.37 -5.49 2.49
C MET A 59 -15.15 -4.22 2.81
N TRP A 60 -15.55 -3.47 1.77
CA TRP A 60 -16.38 -2.29 1.90
C TRP A 60 -17.72 -2.60 2.55
N PHE A 61 -18.38 -3.68 2.12
CA PHE A 61 -19.63 -4.14 2.73
C PHE A 61 -19.47 -4.49 4.21
N LEU A 62 -18.40 -5.20 4.58
CA LEU A 62 -18.11 -5.54 5.98
C LEU A 62 -17.85 -4.30 6.84
N TRP A 63 -17.13 -3.31 6.30
CA TRP A 63 -16.93 -2.04 6.98
C TRP A 63 -18.24 -1.28 7.19
N GLN A 64 -19.18 -1.33 6.23
CA GLN A 64 -20.51 -0.72 6.38
C GLN A 64 -21.38 -1.40 7.45
N LEU A 65 -21.16 -2.70 7.71
CA LEU A 65 -21.90 -3.44 8.74
C LEU A 65 -21.42 -3.12 10.16
N ASP A 66 -20.10 -2.99 10.34
CA ASP A 66 -19.49 -2.64 11.63
C ASP A 66 -18.26 -1.73 11.41
N PRO A 67 -18.47 -0.39 11.38
CA PRO A 67 -17.39 0.57 11.14
C PRO A 67 -16.35 0.63 12.25
N HIS A 68 -16.65 0.12 13.44
CA HIS A 68 -15.75 0.13 14.60
C HIS A 68 -14.93 -1.16 14.72
N SER A 69 -15.16 -2.13 13.83
CA SER A 69 -14.43 -3.39 13.84
C SER A 69 -12.95 -3.21 13.51
N ALA A 70 -12.08 -3.77 14.36
CA ALA A 70 -10.65 -3.85 14.09
C ALA A 70 -10.23 -5.15 13.36
N ALA A 71 -11.20 -6.01 12.98
CA ALA A 71 -10.92 -7.37 12.50
C ALA A 71 -10.06 -7.45 11.23
N TYR A 72 -9.98 -6.37 10.45
CA TYR A 72 -9.22 -6.29 9.21
C TYR A 72 -8.01 -5.36 9.30
N ASN A 73 -7.67 -4.89 10.50
CA ASN A 73 -6.41 -4.18 10.74
C ASN A 73 -5.26 -5.17 10.75
N LEU A 74 -4.16 -4.84 10.06
CA LEU A 74 -2.93 -5.63 10.04
C LEU A 74 -1.82 -4.87 10.81
N PRO A 75 -1.86 -4.83 12.15
CA PRO A 75 -0.85 -4.13 12.93
C PRO A 75 0.49 -4.84 12.79
N MET A 76 1.54 -4.08 12.46
CA MET A 76 2.92 -4.56 12.46
C MET A 76 3.80 -3.60 13.25
N SER A 77 4.75 -4.15 14.00
CA SER A 77 5.75 -3.39 14.75
C SER A 77 7.15 -3.78 14.27
N VAL A 78 8.02 -2.80 14.10
CA VAL A 78 9.42 -3.00 13.72
C VAL A 78 10.31 -2.36 14.78
N CYS A 79 11.31 -3.10 15.27
CA CYS A 79 12.34 -2.56 16.15
C CYS A 79 13.51 -2.06 15.30
N LEU A 80 13.79 -0.76 15.36
CA LEU A 80 14.92 -0.12 14.68
C LEU A 80 16.02 0.14 15.71
N ASN A 81 17.21 -0.41 15.47
CA ASN A 81 18.37 -0.20 16.33
C ASN A 81 19.34 0.79 15.67
N GLY A 82 19.75 1.81 16.42
CA GLY A 82 20.70 2.83 15.96
C GLY A 82 20.12 4.25 15.93
N PRO A 83 20.86 5.22 15.38
CA PRO A 83 20.39 6.60 15.27
C PRO A 83 19.21 6.68 14.30
N LEU A 84 18.09 7.23 14.77
CA LEU A 84 16.88 7.45 13.97
C LEU A 84 16.60 8.94 13.84
N GLU A 85 16.63 9.44 12.61
CA GLU A 85 16.20 10.81 12.30
C GLU A 85 14.72 10.82 11.92
N LEU A 86 13.87 11.27 12.84
CA LEU A 86 12.42 11.38 12.61
C LEU A 86 12.05 12.12 11.32
N PRO A 87 12.67 13.27 10.96
CA PRO A 87 12.32 13.97 9.71
C PRO A 87 12.62 13.16 8.44
N LEU A 88 13.64 12.30 8.47
CA LEU A 88 13.93 11.41 7.34
C LEU A 88 12.91 10.26 7.25
N LEU A 89 12.51 9.72 8.41
CA LEU A 89 11.49 8.69 8.48
C LEU A 89 10.13 9.20 7.96
N GLU A 90 9.73 10.41 8.37
CA GLU A 90 8.52 11.07 7.86
C GLU A 90 8.57 11.24 6.34
N ARG A 91 9.68 11.76 5.80
CA ARG A 91 9.88 11.91 4.35
C ARG A 91 9.82 10.58 3.61
N ALA A 92 10.36 9.51 4.20
CA ALA A 92 10.29 8.17 3.61
C ALA A 92 8.84 7.67 3.53
N PHE A 93 8.05 7.84 4.60
CA PHE A 93 6.62 7.49 4.59
C PHE A 93 5.83 8.36 3.61
N SER A 94 6.08 9.66 3.54
CA SER A 94 5.45 10.54 2.54
C SER A 94 5.75 10.06 1.12
N ALA A 95 7.01 9.71 0.82
CA ALA A 95 7.39 9.17 -0.49
C ALA A 95 6.71 7.83 -0.81
N LEU A 96 6.52 6.95 0.18
CA LEU A 96 5.75 5.71 0.01
C LEU A 96 4.29 6.00 -0.32
N VAL A 97 3.64 6.90 0.43
CA VAL A 97 2.24 7.27 0.20
C VAL A 97 2.05 7.93 -1.17
N GLU A 98 2.98 8.78 -1.60
CA GLU A 98 2.97 9.39 -2.94
C GLU A 98 3.15 8.34 -4.05
N ARG A 99 4.05 7.37 -3.85
CA ARG A 99 4.36 6.30 -4.82
C ARG A 99 3.21 5.30 -4.99
N HIS A 100 2.45 5.01 -3.93
CA HIS A 100 1.46 3.94 -3.91
C HIS A 100 0.02 4.49 -3.92
N GLU A 101 -0.68 4.39 -5.05
CA GLU A 101 -2.08 4.86 -5.17
C GLU A 101 -3.03 4.18 -4.16
N SER A 102 -2.79 2.91 -3.83
CA SER A 102 -3.59 2.16 -2.85
C SER A 102 -3.56 2.79 -1.46
N LEU A 103 -2.46 3.42 -1.05
CA LEU A 103 -2.33 4.08 0.26
C LEU A 103 -3.07 5.43 0.34
N ARG A 104 -3.49 5.95 -0.81
CA ARG A 104 -4.26 7.19 -0.93
C ARG A 104 -5.62 6.97 -1.59
N THR A 105 -6.14 5.74 -1.58
CA THR A 105 -7.45 5.42 -2.14
C THR A 105 -8.53 5.53 -1.08
N THR A 106 -9.62 6.23 -1.40
CA THR A 106 -10.83 6.31 -0.59
C THR A 106 -11.98 5.60 -1.30
N LEU A 107 -12.76 4.82 -0.57
CA LEU A 107 -13.96 4.17 -1.08
C LEU A 107 -15.17 5.02 -0.73
N ARG A 108 -16.05 5.26 -1.70
CA ARG A 108 -17.29 6.00 -1.48
C ARG A 108 -18.45 5.26 -2.12
N SER A 109 -19.63 5.33 -1.50
CA SER A 109 -20.86 4.94 -2.18
C SER A 109 -21.04 5.85 -3.39
N GLY A 110 -21.16 5.25 -4.58
CA GLY A 110 -21.33 5.98 -5.81
C GLY A 110 -22.67 6.70 -5.87
N ARG A 111 -22.76 7.67 -6.78
CA ARG A 111 -23.96 8.48 -6.99
C ARG A 111 -25.17 7.69 -7.51
N ARG A 112 -24.94 6.47 -8.02
CA ARG A 112 -25.98 5.52 -8.45
C ARG A 112 -26.18 4.44 -7.38
N PRO A 113 -27.44 4.06 -7.06
CA PRO A 113 -27.71 2.96 -6.15
C PRO A 113 -26.97 1.68 -6.57
N GLY A 114 -26.26 1.06 -5.64
CA GLY A 114 -25.57 -0.23 -5.85
C GLY A 114 -24.19 -0.17 -6.50
N VAL A 115 -23.67 1.00 -6.87
CA VAL A 115 -22.30 1.13 -7.41
C VAL A 115 -21.41 1.77 -6.35
N SER A 116 -20.38 1.06 -5.90
CA SER A 116 -19.32 1.66 -5.07
C SER A 116 -18.19 2.16 -5.98
N THR A 117 -17.69 3.36 -5.71
CA THR A 117 -16.63 3.98 -6.53
C THR A 117 -15.35 4.09 -5.72
N CYS A 118 -14.23 3.68 -6.35
CA CYS A 118 -12.87 3.97 -5.89
C CYS A 118 -12.51 5.40 -6.30
N CYS A 119 -12.26 6.28 -5.33
CA CYS A 119 -11.70 7.59 -5.58
C CYS A 119 -10.28 7.62 -5.03
N VAL A 120 -9.28 7.75 -5.91
CA VAL A 120 -7.90 7.98 -5.46
C VAL A 120 -7.83 9.42 -4.96
N ALA A 121 -7.67 9.61 -3.66
CA ALA A 121 -7.52 10.92 -3.06
C ALA A 121 -6.14 11.50 -3.40
N ASP A 122 -6.11 12.81 -3.55
CA ASP A 122 -4.88 13.59 -3.47
C ASP A 122 -4.57 13.75 -1.98
N THR A 123 -3.40 13.25 -1.54
CA THR A 123 -2.97 13.33 -0.14
C THR A 123 -2.74 14.76 0.34
N ARG A 124 -2.70 15.73 -0.58
CA ARG A 124 -2.69 17.16 -0.26
C ARG A 124 -4.08 17.71 0.10
N GLN A 125 -5.15 17.02 -0.28
CA GLN A 125 -6.54 17.49 -0.13
C GLN A 125 -7.30 16.81 1.02
N HIS A 126 -6.78 15.71 1.58
CA HIS A 126 -7.39 15.02 2.70
C HIS A 126 -6.31 14.60 3.71
N PRO A 127 -6.07 15.40 4.78
CA PRO A 127 -5.19 14.96 5.85
C PRO A 127 -5.75 13.68 6.49
N PRO A 128 -4.91 12.76 6.98
CA PRO A 128 -5.39 11.59 7.71
C PRO A 128 -6.27 12.07 8.88
N ASP A 129 -7.43 11.45 9.06
CA ASP A 129 -8.23 11.65 10.26
C ASP A 129 -7.30 11.48 11.46
N ARG A 130 -7.26 12.49 12.35
CA ARG A 130 -6.53 12.34 13.62
C ARG A 130 -7.14 11.13 14.33
N PRO A 131 -6.34 10.16 14.77
CA PRO A 131 -6.88 9.08 15.56
C PRO A 131 -7.57 9.70 16.80
N GLU A 132 -8.85 9.38 16.98
CA GLU A 132 -9.49 9.49 18.29
C GLU A 132 -8.57 8.82 19.32
N PRO A 133 -8.36 9.42 20.50
CA PRO A 133 -7.43 8.87 21.48
C PRO A 133 -7.87 7.45 21.83
N ALA A 134 -7.09 6.47 21.37
CA ALA A 134 -7.36 5.06 21.64
C ALA A 134 -7.50 4.87 23.15
N ALA A 135 -8.69 4.43 23.57
CA ALA A 135 -8.93 4.04 24.94
C ALA A 135 -7.91 2.98 25.33
N SER A 136 -7.07 3.33 26.30
CA SER A 136 -6.23 2.45 27.12
C SER A 136 -5.19 1.58 26.40
N ARG A 137 -3.94 2.08 26.46
CA ARG A 137 -2.70 1.30 26.41
C ARG A 137 -2.81 0.05 27.29
N THR A 138 -2.73 -1.15 26.72
CA THR A 138 -2.14 -2.32 27.39
C THR A 138 -1.70 -3.34 26.34
N ALA A 139 -0.39 -3.32 26.04
CA ALA A 139 0.44 -4.41 25.49
C ALA A 139 1.60 -3.80 24.68
N LEU A 140 2.43 -2.99 25.34
CA LEU A 140 3.84 -2.94 24.94
C LEU A 140 4.40 -4.29 25.36
N GLY A 141 4.39 -5.26 24.45
CA GLY A 141 5.23 -6.44 24.57
C GLY A 141 6.67 -5.95 24.63
N GLU A 142 7.34 -6.24 25.75
CA GLU A 142 8.73 -5.89 25.98
C GLU A 142 9.57 -6.37 24.79
N CYS A 143 10.20 -5.44 24.07
CA CYS A 143 11.35 -5.76 23.25
C CYS A 143 12.46 -6.17 24.22
N ALA A 144 12.50 -7.46 24.56
CA ALA A 144 13.59 -8.04 25.32
C ALA A 144 14.88 -7.87 24.50
N ALA A 145 15.69 -6.87 24.89
CA ALA A 145 17.08 -6.79 24.50
C ALA A 145 17.78 -8.03 25.06
N GLY A 146 17.95 -9.04 24.22
CA GLY A 146 18.81 -10.19 24.52
C GLY A 146 20.25 -9.72 24.61
N ASP A 147 20.69 -9.41 25.83
CA ASP A 147 22.04 -8.99 26.14
C ASP A 147 23.00 -10.16 25.89
N GLY A 148 24.02 -9.91 25.08
CA GLY A 148 25.07 -10.87 24.81
C GLY A 148 25.96 -11.05 26.03
N ARG A 149 25.91 -12.23 26.66
CA ARG A 149 26.99 -12.70 27.53
C ARG A 149 27.34 -14.17 27.28
N THR A 150 28.42 -14.30 26.52
CA THR A 150 29.51 -15.30 26.60
C THR A 150 29.49 -16.35 27.73
N VAL A 151 29.75 -17.60 27.30
CA VAL A 151 30.68 -18.61 27.87
C VAL A 151 30.31 -19.32 29.18
N GLY A 152 30.30 -20.66 29.11
CA GLY A 152 31.06 -21.46 30.08
C GLY A 152 30.41 -22.77 30.54
N ALA A 153 31.05 -23.87 30.10
CA ALA A 153 31.03 -25.26 30.59
C ALA A 153 29.75 -26.10 30.40
#